data_AF-A0A8X7ZCM3-F1
#
_entry.id   AF-A0A8X7ZCM3-F1
#
_cell.length_a   1.000
_cell.length_b   1.000
_cell.length_c   1.000
_cell.angle_alpha   90.00
_cell.angle_beta   90.00
_cell.angle_gamma   90.00
#
_symmetry.space_group_name_H-M   'P 1'
#
loop_
_entity.id
_entity.type
_entity.pdbx_description
1 polymer ?
#
loop_
_entity_poly.entity_id
_entity_poly.type
_entity_poly.pdbx_seq_one_letter_code
_entity_poly.pdbx_strand_id
1 'polypeptide(L)'
;METKNPSRLNLLLKIAPEMASRSEILVFSKELTKTDVRKRMSIPTKKLPHLPQFQAGAVVLEVEDERGQVWNMRCSIRKQKYLKPVISSSWVAFARSKNLGIGDKIFFYRELNDEDGPSGAKYKIKVQKATKVFGAIVGYGSPVHEAI
;
A
#
# COMPACT_ATOMS: atom_id res chain seq x y z
N MET A 1 37.10 25.67 17.41
CA MET A 1 36.17 26.38 16.50
C MET A 1 36.35 25.78 15.13
N GLU A 2 35.56 24.75 14.80
CA GLU A 2 35.65 24.04 13.51
C GLU A 2 34.78 24.79 12.49
N THR A 3 35.40 25.45 11.53
CA THR A 3 34.69 26.13 10.44
C THR A 3 34.19 25.08 9.46
N LYS A 4 32.88 24.74 9.53
CA LYS A 4 32.22 23.91 8.52
C LYS A 4 32.29 24.63 7.16
N ASN A 5 33.28 24.23 6.37
CA ASN A 5 33.48 24.69 5.00
C ASN A 5 32.19 24.46 4.17
N PRO A 6 31.51 25.52 3.70
CA PRO A 6 30.23 25.42 3.00
C PRO A 6 30.33 24.64 1.68
N SER A 7 31.55 24.44 1.15
CA SER A 7 31.81 23.72 -0.09
C SER A 7 31.63 22.20 0.06
N ARG A 8 31.91 21.63 1.24
CA ARG A 8 31.69 20.18 1.48
C ARG A 8 30.20 19.83 1.61
N LEU A 9 29.41 20.73 2.21
CA LEU A 9 27.96 20.55 2.31
C LEU A 9 27.31 20.64 0.92
N ASN A 10 27.73 21.60 0.09
CA ASN A 10 27.25 21.72 -1.29
C ASN A 10 27.71 20.56 -2.20
N LEU A 11 28.85 19.93 -1.93
CA LEU A 11 29.29 18.74 -2.65
C LEU A 11 28.51 17.48 -2.23
N LEU A 12 28.24 17.31 -0.92
CA LEU A 12 27.37 16.23 -0.42
C LEU A 12 25.93 16.35 -0.93
N LEU A 13 25.39 17.57 -1.01
CA LEU A 13 24.07 17.85 -1.61
C LEU A 13 24.03 17.59 -3.13
N LYS A 14 25.16 17.74 -3.84
CA LYS A 14 25.27 17.45 -5.29
C LYS A 14 25.54 15.96 -5.60
N ILE A 15 26.07 15.19 -4.66
CA ILE A 15 26.34 13.74 -4.81
C ILE A 15 25.14 12.89 -4.37
N ALA A 16 24.18 13.47 -3.63
CA ALA A 16 23.02 12.75 -3.10
C ALA A 16 21.65 13.00 -3.79
N PRO A 17 21.51 13.31 -5.10
CA PRO A 17 20.18 13.34 -5.70
C PRO A 17 19.63 11.92 -6.01
N GLU A 18 20.43 10.87 -5.80
CA GLU A 18 20.08 9.47 -6.16
C GLU A 18 19.76 8.58 -4.93
N MET A 19 19.79 9.11 -3.72
CA MET A 19 19.62 8.33 -2.48
C MET A 19 18.50 8.82 -1.54
N ALA A 20 17.65 9.75 -2.00
CA ALA A 20 16.36 9.94 -1.36
C ALA A 20 15.46 8.75 -1.73
N SER A 21 15.67 7.62 -1.05
CA SER A 21 14.72 6.50 -1.04
C SER A 21 13.33 7.08 -0.83
N ARG A 22 12.42 6.85 -1.78
CA ARG A 22 10.99 7.14 -1.59
C ARG A 22 10.59 6.58 -0.22
N SER A 23 10.22 7.46 0.69
CA SER A 23 9.91 7.03 2.04
C SER A 23 8.49 6.48 2.04
N GLU A 24 8.32 5.19 2.32
CA GLU A 24 7.01 4.55 2.35
C GLU A 24 6.43 4.59 3.77
N ILE A 25 5.19 5.05 3.92
CA ILE A 25 4.43 4.91 5.17
C ILE A 25 3.47 3.74 5.05
N LEU A 26 3.52 2.81 6.01
CA LEU A 26 2.48 1.80 6.18
C LEU A 26 1.15 2.48 6.57
N VAL A 27 0.20 2.50 5.64
CA VAL A 27 -1.15 3.04 5.89
C VAL A 27 -1.91 2.06 6.77
N PHE A 28 -1.97 0.79 6.35
CA PHE A 28 -2.61 -0.27 7.12
C PHE A 28 -2.09 -1.64 6.72
N SER A 29 -2.22 -2.58 7.64
CA SER A 29 -2.16 -4.01 7.36
C SER A 29 -3.50 -4.65 7.68
N LYS A 30 -3.80 -5.77 7.03
CA LYS A 30 -5.07 -6.46 7.23
C LYS A 30 -4.96 -7.94 6.90
N GLU A 31 -5.53 -8.77 7.77
CA GLU A 31 -5.84 -10.17 7.48
C GLU A 31 -7.11 -10.28 6.61
N LEU A 32 -7.02 -11.00 5.50
CA LEU A 32 -8.08 -11.07 4.51
C LEU A 32 -9.21 -12.00 4.96
N THR A 33 -10.42 -11.47 4.96
CA THR A 33 -11.65 -12.24 5.22
C THR A 33 -12.18 -12.90 3.95
N LYS A 34 -13.16 -13.80 4.09
CA LYS A 34 -13.91 -14.38 2.95
C LYS A 34 -14.48 -13.30 2.01
N THR A 35 -14.93 -12.17 2.56
CA THR A 35 -15.48 -11.07 1.75
C THR A 35 -14.38 -10.34 0.98
N ASP A 36 -13.22 -10.15 1.61
CA ASP A 36 -12.09 -9.51 0.95
C ASP A 36 -11.63 -10.37 -0.24
N VAL A 37 -11.40 -11.66 -0.04
CA VAL A 37 -10.94 -12.57 -1.10
C VAL A 37 -11.93 -12.66 -2.27
N ARG A 38 -13.24 -12.73 -1.98
CA ARG A 38 -14.25 -13.07 -3.00
C ARG A 38 -14.94 -11.89 -3.65
N LYS A 39 -14.93 -10.70 -3.05
CA LYS A 39 -15.77 -9.58 -3.50
C LYS A 39 -15.02 -8.26 -3.59
N ARG A 40 -14.49 -7.76 -2.47
CA ARG A 40 -13.92 -6.41 -2.36
C ARG A 40 -13.17 -6.24 -1.05
N MET A 41 -12.06 -5.51 -1.07
CA MET A 41 -11.30 -5.22 0.14
C MET A 41 -11.90 -4.04 0.89
N SER A 42 -12.32 -4.27 2.12
CA SER A 42 -12.66 -3.15 3.02
C SER A 42 -11.41 -2.58 3.67
N ILE A 43 -11.24 -1.27 3.57
CA ILE A 43 -10.22 -0.53 4.31
C ILE A 43 -10.77 -0.20 5.70
N PRO A 44 -9.97 -0.35 6.78
CA PRO A 44 -10.41 0.07 8.12
C PRO A 44 -10.80 1.56 8.12
N THR A 45 -11.99 1.90 8.63
CA THR A 45 -12.53 3.28 8.59
C THR A 45 -11.59 4.31 9.20
N LYS A 46 -10.85 3.94 10.26
CA LYS A 46 -9.85 4.81 10.92
C LYS A 46 -8.72 5.26 9.99
N LYS A 47 -8.57 4.63 8.82
CA LYS A 47 -7.51 4.89 7.83
C LYS A 47 -7.96 5.77 6.69
N LEU A 48 -9.22 6.19 6.67
CA LEU A 48 -9.77 7.13 5.67
C LEU A 48 -8.92 8.41 5.51
N PRO A 49 -8.36 9.05 6.56
CA PRO A 49 -7.53 10.25 6.40
C PRO A 49 -6.22 10.06 5.62
N HIS A 50 -5.78 8.81 5.43
CA HIS A 50 -4.57 8.49 4.67
C HIS A 50 -4.85 8.16 3.19
N LEU A 51 -6.12 8.17 2.80
CA LEU A 51 -6.56 7.99 1.41
C LEU A 51 -6.69 9.36 0.73
N PRO A 52 -6.66 9.41 -0.62
CA PRO A 52 -6.86 10.65 -1.34
C PRO A 52 -8.27 11.19 -1.10
N GLN A 53 -8.47 12.48 -1.40
CA GLN A 53 -9.79 13.08 -1.29
C GLN A 53 -10.75 12.50 -2.33
N PHE A 54 -11.96 12.13 -1.90
CA PHE A 54 -12.98 11.52 -2.75
C PHE A 54 -13.86 12.63 -3.36
N GLN A 55 -13.48 13.17 -4.51
CA GLN A 55 -14.21 14.28 -5.16
C GLN A 55 -15.62 13.88 -5.65
N ALA A 56 -15.84 12.61 -6.01
CA ALA A 56 -17.14 12.08 -6.47
C ALA A 56 -17.57 10.78 -5.74
N GLY A 57 -17.16 10.63 -4.48
CA GLY A 57 -17.43 9.41 -3.68
C GLY A 57 -16.59 8.18 -4.07
N ALA A 58 -15.77 8.30 -5.11
CA ALA A 58 -14.76 7.32 -5.52
C ALA A 58 -13.48 8.02 -6.01
N VAL A 59 -12.36 7.30 -5.96
CA VAL A 59 -11.05 7.67 -6.50
C VAL A 59 -10.39 6.42 -7.08
N VAL A 60 -9.54 6.57 -8.09
CA VAL A 60 -8.67 5.49 -8.59
C VAL A 60 -7.33 5.59 -7.88
N LEU A 61 -6.89 4.50 -7.27
CA LEU A 61 -5.57 4.39 -6.65
C LEU A 61 -4.65 3.66 -7.62
N GLU A 62 -3.50 4.24 -7.92
CA GLU A 62 -2.39 3.55 -8.58
C GLU A 62 -1.62 2.76 -7.51
N VAL A 63 -1.72 1.44 -7.56
CA VAL A 63 -1.14 0.55 -6.55
C VAL A 63 -0.11 -0.37 -7.21
N GLU A 64 1.16 -0.17 -6.88
CA GLU A 64 2.25 -1.03 -7.34
C GLU A 64 2.39 -2.24 -6.40
N ASP A 65 2.52 -3.44 -6.96
CA ASP A 65 2.79 -4.64 -6.17
C ASP A 65 4.29 -4.95 -6.06
N GLU A 66 4.65 -5.98 -5.30
CA GLU A 66 6.05 -6.37 -5.06
C GLU A 66 6.84 -6.78 -6.32
N ARG A 67 6.19 -6.95 -7.47
CA ARG A 67 6.81 -7.24 -8.77
C ARG A 67 6.89 -6.01 -9.68
N GLY A 68 6.56 -4.82 -9.16
CA GLY A 68 6.48 -3.59 -9.95
C GLY A 68 5.24 -3.51 -10.85
N GLN A 69 4.31 -4.46 -10.76
CA GLN A 69 3.08 -4.40 -11.55
C GLN A 69 2.13 -3.36 -10.94
N VAL A 70 1.69 -2.42 -11.76
CA VAL A 70 0.73 -1.38 -11.37
C VAL A 70 -0.70 -1.88 -11.54
N TRP A 71 -1.52 -1.66 -10.51
CA TRP A 71 -2.94 -1.99 -10.45
C TRP A 71 -3.77 -0.73 -10.20
N ASN A 72 -4.59 -0.36 -11.18
CA ASN A 72 -5.55 0.74 -11.03
C ASN A 72 -6.79 0.25 -10.28
N MET A 73 -6.83 0.53 -8.98
CA MET A 73 -7.88 0.04 -8.10
C MET A 73 -8.89 1.14 -7.74
N ARG A 74 -10.17 0.91 -8.01
CA ARG A 74 -11.22 1.86 -7.64
C ARG A 74 -11.54 1.76 -6.15
N CYS A 75 -11.24 2.82 -5.42
CA CYS A 75 -11.62 3.00 -4.02
C CYS A 75 -12.88 3.87 -3.93
N SER A 76 -13.87 3.47 -3.15
CA SER A 76 -15.11 4.24 -2.94
C SER A 76 -15.53 4.25 -1.49
N ILE A 77 -16.24 5.30 -1.07
CA ILE A 77 -16.82 5.37 0.27
C ILE A 77 -18.25 4.86 0.22
N ARG A 78 -18.52 3.73 0.90
CA ARG A 78 -19.90 3.30 1.14
C ARG A 78 -20.54 4.19 2.20
N LYS A 79 -21.71 4.74 1.86
CA LYS A 79 -22.58 5.50 2.76
C LYS A 79 -23.63 4.56 3.36
N GLN A 80 -23.32 4.00 4.53
CA GLN A 80 -24.26 3.23 5.37
C GLN A 80 -24.16 3.80 6.80
N LYS A 81 -24.30 2.96 7.84
CA LYS A 81 -24.15 3.38 9.25
C LYS A 81 -22.80 4.07 9.55
N TYR A 82 -21.76 3.79 8.75
CA TYR A 82 -20.43 4.40 8.87
C TYR A 82 -19.79 4.55 7.49
N LEU A 83 -18.96 5.59 7.32
CA LEU A 83 -18.17 5.79 6.10
C LEU A 83 -17.12 4.68 6.00
N LYS A 84 -17.32 3.75 5.07
CA LYS A 84 -16.41 2.61 4.87
C LYS A 84 -15.74 2.73 3.52
N PRO A 85 -14.43 3.01 3.45
CA PRO A 85 -13.69 2.94 2.20
C PRO A 85 -13.56 1.48 1.76
N VAL A 86 -13.74 1.25 0.46
CA VAL A 86 -13.73 -0.08 -0.13
C VAL A 86 -13.05 -0.05 -1.48
N ILE A 87 -12.07 -0.94 -1.67
CA ILE A 87 -11.44 -1.21 -2.95
C ILE A 87 -12.24 -2.29 -3.67
N SER A 88 -12.73 -1.99 -4.86
CA SER A 88 -13.70 -2.82 -5.58
C SER A 88 -13.18 -3.27 -6.94
N SER A 89 -13.12 -2.36 -7.92
CA SER A 89 -12.57 -2.66 -9.24
C SER A 89 -11.10 -3.08 -9.13
N SER A 90 -10.71 -4.05 -9.96
CA SER A 90 -9.36 -4.65 -10.04
C SER A 90 -8.89 -5.43 -8.81
N TRP A 91 -9.54 -5.27 -7.65
CA TRP A 91 -9.17 -5.99 -6.43
C TRP A 91 -9.29 -7.52 -6.56
N VAL A 92 -10.42 -8.04 -7.06
CA VAL A 92 -10.60 -9.49 -7.18
C VAL A 92 -9.63 -10.09 -8.21
N ALA A 93 -9.31 -9.33 -9.27
CA ALA A 93 -8.31 -9.75 -10.25
C ALA A 93 -6.91 -9.82 -9.62
N PHE A 94 -6.52 -8.81 -8.84
CA PHE A 94 -5.31 -8.81 -8.03
C PHE A 94 -5.26 -9.98 -7.04
N ALA A 95 -6.35 -10.20 -6.28
CA ALA A 95 -6.41 -11.29 -5.30
C ALA A 95 -6.25 -12.66 -5.97
N ARG A 96 -6.82 -12.85 -7.16
CA ARG A 96 -6.66 -14.08 -7.95
C ARG A 96 -5.24 -14.22 -8.51
N SER A 97 -4.64 -13.16 -9.05
CA SER A 97 -3.28 -13.21 -9.60
C SER A 97 -2.23 -13.53 -8.54
N LYS A 98 -2.45 -13.10 -7.29
CA LYS A 98 -1.60 -13.41 -6.12
C LYS A 98 -2.04 -14.65 -5.34
N ASN A 99 -3.02 -15.41 -5.87
CA ASN A 99 -3.60 -16.60 -5.26
C ASN A 99 -4.03 -16.40 -3.79
N LEU A 100 -4.57 -15.22 -3.44
CA LEU A 100 -4.85 -14.84 -2.05
C LEU A 100 -5.97 -15.68 -1.43
N GLY A 101 -5.71 -16.17 -0.22
CA GLY A 101 -6.64 -16.95 0.59
C GLY A 101 -7.15 -16.18 1.82
N ILE A 102 -8.16 -16.75 2.47
CA ILE A 102 -8.62 -16.26 3.79
C ILE A 102 -7.45 -16.38 4.76
N GLY A 103 -7.18 -15.38 5.59
CA GLY A 103 -6.07 -15.40 6.54
C GLY A 103 -4.75 -14.89 5.98
N ASP A 104 -4.59 -14.77 4.66
CA ASP A 104 -3.43 -14.07 4.10
C ASP A 104 -3.45 -12.60 4.56
N LYS A 105 -2.28 -11.99 4.71
CA LYS A 105 -2.14 -10.60 5.08
C LYS A 105 -1.74 -9.75 3.89
N ILE A 106 -2.26 -8.53 3.87
CA ILE A 106 -1.77 -7.48 2.98
C ILE A 106 -1.24 -6.30 3.80
N PHE A 107 -0.27 -5.62 3.24
CA PHE A 107 0.33 -4.40 3.77
C PHE A 107 0.21 -3.34 2.69
N PHE A 108 -0.47 -2.25 3.02
CA PHE A 108 -0.76 -1.17 2.09
C PHE A 108 0.03 0.06 2.50
N TYR A 109 0.89 0.54 1.60
CA TYR A 109 1.81 1.63 1.82
C TYR A 109 1.45 2.81 0.93
N ARG A 110 1.81 4.01 1.37
CA ARG A 110 1.77 5.24 0.58
C ARG A 110 3.20 5.75 0.43
N GLU A 111 3.61 6.07 -0.79
CA GLU A 111 4.87 6.78 -1.03
C GLU A 111 4.76 8.21 -0.52
N LEU A 112 5.77 8.68 0.20
CA LEU A 112 5.99 10.08 0.51
C LEU A 112 6.88 10.65 -0.58
N ASN A 113 6.30 11.48 -1.43
CA ASN A 113 7.04 12.37 -2.30
C ASN A 113 6.81 13.80 -1.78
N ASP A 114 7.88 14.58 -1.66
CA ASP A 114 7.79 15.97 -1.17
C ASP A 114 7.05 16.90 -2.16
N GLU A 115 6.83 16.45 -3.40
CA GLU A 115 6.20 17.22 -4.47
C GLU A 115 4.73 16.83 -4.76
N ASP A 116 4.27 15.68 -4.28
CA ASP A 116 2.92 15.21 -4.56
C ASP A 116 1.93 15.72 -3.51
N GLY A 117 1.20 16.77 -3.88
CA GLY A 117 -0.05 17.10 -3.19
C GLY A 117 -1.02 15.90 -3.15
N PRO A 118 -2.10 15.96 -2.36
CA PRO A 118 -2.99 14.82 -2.08
C PRO A 118 -3.66 14.12 -3.29
N SER A 119 -3.48 14.62 -4.51
CA SER A 119 -3.98 14.01 -5.76
C SER A 119 -2.94 13.13 -6.50
N GLY A 120 -1.65 13.18 -6.16
CA GLY A 120 -0.57 12.46 -6.86
C GLY A 120 0.00 11.24 -6.11
N ALA A 121 -0.56 10.89 -4.94
CA ALA A 121 0.03 9.86 -4.08
C ALA A 121 0.02 8.47 -4.73
N LYS A 122 1.22 7.88 -4.87
CA LYS A 122 1.41 6.49 -5.28
C LYS A 122 1.30 5.54 -4.09
N TYR A 123 0.68 4.39 -4.31
CA TYR A 123 0.51 3.37 -3.28
C TYR A 123 1.26 2.10 -3.64
N LYS A 124 1.66 1.35 -2.61
CA LYS A 124 2.18 -0.01 -2.78
C LYS A 124 1.41 -1.02 -1.98
N ILE A 125 1.37 -2.25 -2.48
CA ILE A 125 0.78 -3.39 -1.79
C ILE A 125 1.75 -4.56 -1.74
N LYS A 126 1.98 -5.07 -0.54
CA LYS A 126 2.75 -6.30 -0.30
C LYS A 126 1.85 -7.37 0.27
N VAL A 127 2.08 -8.62 -0.10
CA VAL A 127 1.29 -9.75 0.38
C VAL A 127 2.14 -10.68 1.24
N GLN A 128 1.50 -11.29 2.23
CA GLN A 128 2.14 -12.27 3.11
C GLN A 128 1.22 -13.47 3.29
N LYS A 129 1.70 -14.65 2.88
CA LYS A 129 0.93 -15.89 2.91
C LYS A 129 0.81 -16.44 4.33
N ALA A 130 -0.38 -16.88 4.71
CA ALA A 130 -0.59 -17.60 5.95
C ALA A 130 -0.19 -19.08 5.80
N THR A 131 0.64 -19.57 6.71
CA THR A 131 0.92 -21.00 6.85
C THR A 131 -0.17 -21.62 7.72
N LYS A 132 -0.79 -22.69 7.23
CA LYS A 132 -1.92 -23.33 7.90
C LYS A 132 -1.70 -24.80 8.15
N VAL A 133 -2.05 -25.24 9.35
CA VAL A 133 -2.08 -26.65 9.75
C VAL A 133 -3.48 -26.94 10.28
N PHE A 134 -4.17 -27.91 9.68
CA PHE A 134 -5.58 -28.24 9.99
C PHE A 134 -6.54 -27.03 9.97
N GLY A 135 -6.29 -26.06 9.08
CA GLY A 135 -7.11 -24.84 8.95
C GLY A 135 -6.79 -23.73 9.95
N ALA A 136 -5.98 -23.99 10.98
CA ALA A 136 -5.46 -22.98 11.90
C ALA A 136 -4.22 -22.30 11.32
N ILE A 137 -4.12 -20.98 11.48
CA ILE A 137 -2.92 -20.22 11.09
C ILE A 137 -1.84 -20.49 12.14
N VAL A 138 -0.72 -21.08 11.71
CA VAL A 138 0.44 -21.41 12.57
C VAL A 138 1.63 -20.49 12.32
N GLY A 139 1.58 -19.66 11.28
CA GLY A 139 2.64 -18.73 10.94
C GLY A 139 2.34 -17.97 9.66
N TYR A 140 3.31 -17.18 9.23
CA TYR A 140 3.26 -16.43 7.99
C TYR A 140 4.59 -16.62 7.25
N GLY A 141 4.53 -16.78 5.92
CA GLY A 141 5.73 -16.74 5.10
C GLY A 141 6.39 -15.36 5.13
N SER A 142 7.64 -15.25 4.69
CA SER A 142 8.25 -13.95 4.43
C SER A 142 7.42 -13.17 3.41
N PRO A 143 7.26 -11.84 3.56
CA PRO A 143 6.72 -11.00 2.49
C PRO A 143 7.51 -11.29 1.21
N VAL A 144 6.82 -11.46 0.08
CA VAL A 144 7.47 -11.89 -1.17
C VAL A 144 8.45 -10.81 -1.61
N HIS A 145 9.73 -11.00 -1.27
CA HIS A 145 10.85 -10.27 -1.83
C HIS A 145 11.99 -11.26 -2.05
N GLU A 146 11.95 -11.91 -3.21
CA GLU A 146 13.09 -12.62 -3.81
C GLU A 146 13.01 -12.28 -5.30
N ALA A 147 13.89 -11.40 -5.80
CA ALA A 147 15.22 -11.76 -6.28
C ALA A 147 15.13 -12.67 -7.52
N ILE A 148 15.27 -12.04 -8.68
CA ILE A 148 16.00 -12.58 -9.83
C ILE A 148 16.97 -11.49 -10.25
#